data_AF-A0A729JDV4-F1
#
_entry.id   AF-A0A729JDV4-F1
#
_cell.length_a   1.000
_cell.length_b   1.000
_cell.length_c   1.000
_cell.angle_alpha   90.00
_cell.angle_beta   90.00
_cell.angle_gamma   90.00
#
_symmetry.space_group_name_H-M   'P 1'
#
loop_
_entity.id
_entity.type
_entity.pdbx_description
1 polymer ?
#
loop_
_entity_poly.entity_id
_entity_poly.type
_entity_poly.pdbx_seq_one_letter_code
_entity_poly.pdbx_strand_id
1 'polypeptide(L)'
;ENYTFPALPYGLKSFTACYGKFLPPLPPHLSSLSLQNFSEILCAELPYKLDKLDLQNCPFLPLMKMLPEELKELSIELIRTVPGTVIDDILPDKLKKLSINFCDNIKLPVKLPVNLKSINLSSRTPIAWEIPTCNLPAHIDISTDGYVKLNPEFLTRSDITFSNKPAGDVLSFQPGDVVYGLCKARDRVNTLVNSLYYFSKKDIIIQNTLTDAVWDRKNRAVFNKDEKIAERLNDVQRGIFFREFLSQHKKYNITEDKYSDLSNEECWIKTSKAGLEFQTRLRERSVIFVIDNLVDAISDIANKTGKHGNSITAHELRWVYRNRHDDLVKQNVKFFLNGEAISHEDVFS
;
A
#
# COMPACT_ATOMS: atom_id res chain seq x y z
N GLU A 1 -19.28 1.07 42.75
CA GLU A 1 -18.68 -0.07 43.48
C GLU A 1 -17.17 -0.04 43.26
N ASN A 2 -16.38 0.07 44.34
CA ASN A 2 -14.91 0.02 44.29
C ASN A 2 -14.49 -1.43 44.04
N TYR A 3 -14.58 -1.89 42.79
CA TYR A 3 -13.93 -3.12 42.37
C TYR A 3 -12.43 -2.89 42.40
N THR A 4 -11.76 -3.39 43.44
CA THR A 4 -10.30 -3.45 43.47
C THR A 4 -9.87 -4.46 42.42
N PHE A 5 -9.25 -3.96 41.35
CA PHE A 5 -8.67 -4.79 40.31
C PHE A 5 -7.62 -5.71 40.96
N PRO A 6 -7.62 -7.03 40.69
CA PRO A 6 -6.69 -7.95 41.32
C PRO A 6 -5.25 -7.56 41.00
N ALA A 7 -4.34 -7.71 41.96
CA ALA A 7 -2.92 -7.43 41.75
C ALA A 7 -2.39 -8.25 40.57
N LEU A 8 -1.69 -7.58 39.65
CA LEU A 8 -1.08 -8.25 38.51
C LEU A 8 0.08 -9.13 38.98
N PRO A 9 0.28 -10.32 38.39
CA PRO A 9 1.42 -11.17 38.71
C PRO A 9 2.75 -10.46 38.47
N TYR A 10 3.69 -10.56 39.42
CA TYR A 10 5.02 -9.93 39.30
C TYR A 10 5.78 -10.34 38.03
N GLY A 11 5.61 -11.59 37.60
CA GLY A 11 6.25 -12.13 36.39
C GLY A 11 5.56 -11.79 35.07
N LEU A 12 4.48 -11.00 35.07
CA LEU A 12 3.72 -10.67 33.87
C LEU A 12 4.58 -9.90 32.86
N LYS A 13 4.62 -10.39 31.62
CA LYS A 13 5.42 -9.80 30.53
C LYS A 13 4.62 -8.92 29.58
N SER A 14 3.37 -9.29 29.33
CA SER A 14 2.47 -8.55 28.43
C SER A 14 1.14 -8.32 29.11
N PHE A 15 0.62 -7.10 28.98
CA PHE A 15 -0.69 -6.72 29.48
C PHE A 15 -1.48 -6.06 28.36
N THR A 16 -2.67 -6.59 28.10
CA THR A 16 -3.61 -6.02 27.14
C THR A 16 -4.92 -5.75 27.84
N ALA A 17 -5.47 -4.56 27.64
CA ALA A 17 -6.77 -4.20 28.18
C ALA A 17 -7.59 -3.42 27.15
N CYS A 18 -8.91 -3.57 27.22
CA CYS A 18 -9.85 -2.90 26.33
C CYS A 18 -10.99 -2.27 27.14
N TYR A 19 -11.55 -1.16 26.64
CA TYR A 19 -12.73 -0.50 27.22
C TYR A 19 -12.60 -0.09 28.68
N GLY A 20 -11.38 0.30 29.09
CA GLY A 20 -11.08 0.67 30.48
C GLY A 20 -11.15 2.17 30.78
N LYS A 21 -11.08 2.51 32.08
CA LYS A 21 -10.94 3.88 32.61
C LYS A 21 -9.75 4.06 33.57
N PHE A 22 -9.16 2.95 33.99
CA PHE A 22 -8.12 2.88 35.01
C PHE A 22 -7.15 1.74 34.65
N LEU A 23 -5.86 1.95 34.92
CA LEU A 23 -4.86 0.89 34.83
C LEU A 23 -4.50 0.42 36.25
N PRO A 24 -4.54 -0.90 36.51
CA PRO A 24 -3.97 -1.43 37.74
C PRO A 24 -2.48 -1.09 37.84
N PRO A 25 -1.90 -1.10 39.05
CA PRO A 25 -0.45 -1.01 39.21
C PRO A 25 0.26 -2.02 38.30
N LEU A 26 1.05 -1.50 37.36
CA LEU A 26 1.72 -2.33 36.37
C LEU A 26 3.01 -2.90 36.97
N PRO A 27 3.32 -4.18 36.75
CA PRO A 27 4.53 -4.79 37.30
C PRO A 27 5.77 -4.17 36.64
N PRO A 28 6.88 -3.97 37.39
CA PRO A 28 8.08 -3.28 36.89
C PRO A 28 8.82 -4.03 35.78
N HIS A 29 8.50 -5.31 35.56
CA HIS A 29 9.11 -6.17 34.53
C HIS A 29 8.24 -6.37 33.29
N LEU A 30 7.12 -5.64 33.20
CA LEU A 30 6.26 -5.65 32.04
C LEU A 30 7.03 -5.11 30.84
N SER A 31 7.10 -5.90 29.76
CA SER A 31 7.81 -5.54 28.53
C SER A 31 6.86 -5.05 27.43
N SER A 32 5.57 -5.39 27.50
CA SER A 32 4.57 -4.99 26.49
C SER A 32 3.26 -4.55 27.12
N LEU A 33 2.75 -3.40 26.70
CA LEU A 33 1.48 -2.83 27.12
C LEU A 33 0.64 -2.46 25.89
N SER A 34 -0.58 -2.98 25.80
CA SER A 34 -1.53 -2.64 24.73
C SER A 34 -2.87 -2.22 25.32
N LEU A 35 -3.34 -1.01 24.99
CA LEU A 35 -4.57 -0.43 25.52
C LEU A 35 -5.50 -0.02 24.38
N GLN A 36 -6.77 -0.42 24.47
CA GLN A 36 -7.75 -0.14 23.43
C GLN A 36 -9.02 0.48 24.00
N ASN A 37 -9.54 1.53 23.36
CA ASN A 37 -10.84 2.14 23.68
C ASN A 37 -10.94 2.62 25.14
N PHE A 38 -9.85 3.15 25.71
CA PHE A 38 -9.90 3.75 27.04
C PHE A 38 -10.46 5.16 26.93
N SER A 39 -11.47 5.53 27.73
CA SER A 39 -11.99 6.91 27.73
C SER A 39 -11.08 7.87 28.50
N GLU A 40 -10.50 7.37 29.59
CA GLU A 40 -9.57 8.04 30.50
C GLU A 40 -8.48 7.04 30.91
N ILE A 41 -7.29 7.54 31.24
CA ILE A 41 -6.18 6.70 31.74
C ILE A 41 -5.63 7.33 33.00
N LEU A 42 -5.98 6.74 34.15
CA LEU A 42 -5.36 7.03 35.43
C LEU A 42 -4.17 6.09 35.61
N CYS A 43 -2.96 6.62 35.48
CA CYS A 43 -1.70 5.89 35.60
C CYS A 43 -0.66 6.81 36.23
N ALA A 44 0.04 6.33 37.27
CA ALA A 44 1.07 7.11 37.94
C ALA A 44 2.41 7.06 37.21
N GLU A 45 2.82 5.87 36.75
CA GLU A 45 4.09 5.62 36.05
C GLU A 45 3.94 4.46 35.05
N LEU A 46 4.67 4.54 33.93
CA LEU A 46 4.87 3.40 33.04
C LEU A 46 6.07 2.57 33.52
N PRO A 47 6.05 1.24 33.37
CA PRO A 47 7.19 0.39 33.72
C PRO A 47 8.46 0.82 32.97
N TYR A 48 9.57 1.05 33.69
CA TYR A 48 10.84 1.48 33.10
C TYR A 48 11.46 0.46 32.12
N LYS A 49 11.07 -0.83 32.21
CA LYS A 49 11.49 -1.91 31.28
C LYS A 49 10.53 -2.13 30.11
N LEU A 50 9.56 -1.24 29.89
CA LEU A 50 8.59 -1.39 28.81
C LEU A 50 9.31 -1.23 27.46
N ASP A 51 9.31 -2.30 26.68
CA ASP A 51 9.91 -2.32 25.34
C ASP A 51 8.88 -1.89 24.27
N LYS A 52 7.60 -2.20 24.49
CA LYS A 52 6.51 -1.97 23.54
C LYS A 52 5.30 -1.32 24.19
N LEU A 53 4.83 -0.24 23.57
CA LEU A 53 3.57 0.42 23.90
C LEU A 53 2.67 0.52 22.67
N ASP A 54 1.43 0.09 22.81
CA ASP A 54 0.41 0.15 21.78
C ASP A 54 -0.87 0.78 22.33
N LEU A 55 -1.33 1.85 21.71
CA LEU A 55 -2.48 2.63 22.14
C LEU A 55 -3.46 2.81 20.99
N GLN A 56 -4.68 2.30 21.14
CA GLN A 56 -5.73 2.45 20.14
C GLN A 56 -6.95 3.14 20.76
N ASN A 57 -7.39 4.25 20.17
CA ASN A 57 -8.54 5.01 20.65
C ASN A 57 -8.43 5.30 22.17
N CYS A 58 -7.27 5.82 22.56
CA CYS A 58 -6.93 6.22 23.93
C CYS A 58 -6.72 7.75 23.99
N PRO A 59 -6.84 8.38 25.18
CA PRO A 59 -6.39 9.75 25.34
C PRO A 59 -4.86 9.82 25.19
N PHE A 60 -4.35 10.90 24.60
CA PHE A 60 -2.91 11.12 24.44
C PHE A 60 -2.19 11.26 25.79
N LEU A 61 -2.75 12.08 26.68
CA LEU A 61 -2.27 12.21 28.05
C LEU A 61 -2.98 11.25 29.00
N PRO A 62 -2.31 10.82 30.09
CA PRO A 62 -0.97 11.21 30.50
C PRO A 62 0.17 10.38 29.87
N LEU A 63 -0.13 9.20 29.31
CA LEU A 63 0.89 8.19 28.94
C LEU A 63 1.97 8.69 28.00
N MET A 64 1.61 9.52 27.01
CA MET A 64 2.60 10.03 26.06
C MET A 64 3.67 10.91 26.72
N LYS A 65 3.41 11.54 27.88
CA LYS A 65 4.46 12.28 28.64
C LYS A 65 5.32 11.40 29.54
N MET A 66 5.01 10.10 29.60
CA MET A 66 5.60 9.14 30.53
C MET A 66 6.31 8.00 29.81
N LEU A 67 6.57 8.16 28.50
CA LEU A 67 7.24 7.14 27.70
C LEU A 67 8.61 6.84 28.32
N PRO A 68 8.93 5.57 28.59
CA PRO A 68 10.21 5.21 29.18
C PRO A 68 11.34 5.38 28.17
N GLU A 69 12.52 5.79 28.63
CA GLU A 69 13.70 6.02 27.78
C GLU A 69 14.13 4.76 27.00
N GLU A 70 13.88 3.57 27.55
CA GLU A 70 14.23 2.28 26.94
C GLU A 70 13.21 1.77 25.89
N LEU A 71 12.11 2.51 25.66
CA LEU A 71 11.04 2.07 24.76
C LEU A 71 11.57 1.86 23.33
N LYS A 72 11.26 0.70 22.75
CA LYS A 72 11.73 0.30 21.41
C LYS A 72 10.64 0.39 20.34
N GLU A 73 9.39 0.15 20.72
CA GLU A 73 8.26 0.15 19.80
C GLU A 73 7.10 0.97 20.36
N LEU A 74 6.66 1.97 19.58
CA LEU A 74 5.49 2.79 19.89
C LEU A 74 4.49 2.68 18.74
N SER A 75 3.28 2.27 19.06
CA SER A 75 2.15 2.25 18.14
C SER A 75 1.02 3.10 18.72
N ILE A 76 0.60 4.09 17.94
CA ILE A 76 -0.54 4.92 18.28
C ILE A 76 -1.53 4.93 17.13
N GLU A 77 -2.78 4.64 17.45
CA GLU A 77 -3.87 4.59 16.49
C GLU A 77 -5.10 5.33 17.04
N LEU A 78 -5.70 6.20 16.23
CA LEU A 78 -6.94 6.90 16.59
C LEU A 78 -6.85 7.66 17.93
N ILE A 79 -5.68 8.20 18.25
CA ILE A 79 -5.45 8.87 19.55
C ILE A 79 -6.24 10.16 19.65
N ARG A 80 -6.90 10.32 20.81
CA ARG A 80 -7.66 11.53 21.13
C ARG A 80 -6.75 12.57 21.77
N THR A 81 -6.54 13.66 21.05
CA THR A 81 -5.79 14.83 21.50
C THR A 81 -6.35 16.10 20.87
N VAL A 82 -5.89 17.26 21.36
CA VAL A 82 -6.21 18.55 20.75
C VAL A 82 -5.56 18.68 19.37
N PRO A 83 -6.23 19.30 18.39
CA PRO A 83 -5.66 19.51 17.06
C PRO A 83 -4.31 20.22 17.09
N GLY A 84 -3.36 19.75 16.29
CA GLY A 84 -2.03 20.35 16.18
C GLY A 84 -1.03 19.87 17.25
N THR A 85 -1.34 18.78 17.96
CA THR A 85 -0.42 18.18 18.94
C THR A 85 0.90 17.77 18.27
N VAL A 86 2.04 18.14 18.84
CA VAL A 86 3.39 17.80 18.37
C VAL A 86 3.98 16.72 19.26
N ILE A 87 4.71 15.77 18.68
CA ILE A 87 5.30 14.62 19.38
C ILE A 87 6.82 14.56 19.30
N ASP A 88 7.47 15.44 18.53
CA ASP A 88 8.91 15.41 18.25
C ASP A 88 9.78 15.24 19.51
N ASP A 89 9.54 16.07 20.53
CA ASP A 89 10.34 16.07 21.77
C ASP A 89 9.86 15.02 22.80
N ILE A 90 8.88 14.20 22.43
CA ILE A 90 8.29 13.15 23.28
C ILE A 90 8.84 11.77 22.91
N LEU A 91 9.29 11.59 21.67
CA LEU A 91 9.75 10.30 21.16
C LEU A 91 11.09 9.90 21.83
N PRO A 92 11.19 8.70 22.45
CA PRO A 92 12.44 8.26 23.08
C PRO A 92 13.59 7.99 22.08
N ASP A 93 14.82 8.29 22.46
CA ASP A 93 16.01 8.12 21.60
C ASP A 93 16.32 6.67 21.19
N LYS A 94 15.87 5.69 22.01
CA LYS A 94 16.06 4.25 21.77
C LYS A 94 14.96 3.63 20.90
N LEU A 95 13.98 4.43 20.47
CA LEU A 95 12.86 3.95 19.66
C LEU A 95 13.36 3.42 18.31
N LYS A 96 12.92 2.20 17.97
CA LYS A 96 13.27 1.50 16.72
C LYS A 96 12.10 1.42 15.76
N LYS A 97 10.86 1.39 16.27
CA LYS A 97 9.64 1.36 15.44
C LYS A 97 8.62 2.36 15.95
N LEU A 98 8.03 3.09 15.02
CA LEU A 98 6.99 4.08 15.28
C LEU A 98 5.82 3.86 14.31
N SER A 99 4.63 3.69 14.84
CA SER A 99 3.39 3.68 14.04
C SER A 99 2.47 4.80 14.49
N ILE A 100 2.03 5.63 13.56
CA ILE A 100 1.06 6.72 13.80
C ILE A 100 -0.05 6.57 12.77
N ASN A 101 -1.17 5.99 13.21
CA ASN A 101 -2.24 5.59 12.32
C ASN A 101 -3.53 6.35 12.62
N PHE A 102 -4.10 7.03 11.62
CA PHE A 102 -5.39 7.73 11.71
C PHE A 102 -5.48 8.70 12.90
N CYS A 103 -4.35 9.34 13.23
CA CYS A 103 -4.22 10.29 14.33
C CYS A 103 -4.26 11.73 13.79
N ASP A 104 -5.36 12.12 13.15
CA ASP A 104 -5.44 13.37 12.37
C ASP A 104 -5.25 14.67 13.20
N ASN A 105 -5.36 14.59 14.53
CA ASN A 105 -5.09 15.72 15.43
C ASN A 105 -3.61 15.86 15.83
N ILE A 106 -2.77 14.88 15.50
CA ILE A 106 -1.32 14.89 15.71
C ILE A 106 -0.65 15.37 14.44
N LYS A 107 0.26 16.36 14.55
CA LYS A 107 1.15 16.71 13.45
C LYS A 107 2.16 15.58 13.23
N LEU A 108 2.33 15.16 11.99
CA LEU A 108 3.34 14.16 11.65
C LEU A 108 4.73 14.67 12.08
N PRO A 109 5.58 13.79 12.66
CA PRO A 109 6.83 14.22 13.29
C PRO A 109 7.81 14.76 12.26
N VAL A 110 8.44 15.90 12.52
CA VAL A 110 9.49 16.47 11.64
C VAL A 110 10.90 16.26 12.20
N LYS A 111 11.00 15.68 13.39
CA LYS A 111 12.22 15.13 13.99
C LYS A 111 11.96 13.69 14.40
N LEU A 112 12.87 12.80 14.05
CA LEU A 112 12.80 11.38 14.39
C LEU A 112 14.01 10.98 15.24
N PRO A 113 13.87 10.00 16.15
CA PRO A 113 15.00 9.40 16.84
C PRO A 113 16.00 8.81 15.84
N VAL A 114 17.30 9.08 16.05
CA VAL A 114 18.37 8.67 15.12
C VAL A 114 18.47 7.15 14.93
N ASN A 115 17.98 6.37 15.90
CA ASN A 115 18.00 4.90 15.88
C ASN A 115 16.75 4.27 15.27
N LEU A 116 15.77 5.07 14.84
CA LEU A 116 14.51 4.57 14.29
C LEU A 116 14.79 3.80 12.99
N LYS A 117 14.24 2.59 12.90
CA LYS A 117 14.44 1.67 11.76
C LYS A 117 13.19 1.47 10.92
N SER A 118 12.01 1.70 11.48
CA SER A 118 10.76 1.59 10.74
C SER A 118 9.76 2.62 11.21
N ILE A 119 9.07 3.24 10.25
CA ILE A 119 7.96 4.13 10.51
C ILE A 119 6.77 3.76 9.63
N ASN A 120 5.59 3.70 10.25
CA ASN A 120 4.33 3.47 9.56
C ASN A 120 3.37 4.65 9.84
N LEU A 121 2.92 5.31 8.78
CA LEU A 121 2.08 6.49 8.89
C LEU A 121 0.79 6.30 8.08
N SER A 122 -0.36 6.56 8.69
CA SER A 122 -1.65 6.54 7.99
C SER A 122 -2.52 7.73 8.39
N SER A 123 -3.39 8.18 7.50
CA SER A 123 -4.33 9.27 7.76
C SER A 123 -5.67 9.03 7.07
N ARG A 124 -6.74 9.63 7.59
CA ARG A 124 -8.06 9.53 6.97
C ARG A 124 -8.20 10.41 5.73
N THR A 125 -7.36 11.43 5.63
CA THR A 125 -7.38 12.42 4.56
C THR A 125 -5.96 12.67 4.05
N PRO A 126 -5.78 13.09 2.79
CA PRO A 126 -4.45 13.42 2.29
C PRO A 126 -3.74 14.47 3.17
N ILE A 127 -2.50 14.19 3.60
CA ILE A 127 -1.67 15.08 4.41
C ILE A 127 -0.22 14.99 3.97
N ALA A 128 0.48 16.12 3.85
CA ALA A 128 1.90 16.13 3.53
C ALA A 128 2.74 15.83 4.78
N TRP A 129 3.72 14.95 4.66
CA TRP A 129 4.72 14.74 5.69
C TRP A 129 5.90 15.69 5.45
N GLU A 130 5.89 16.82 6.15
CA GLU A 130 6.84 17.93 5.97
C GLU A 130 8.20 17.71 6.66
N ILE A 131 8.64 16.45 6.81
CA ILE A 131 9.96 16.14 7.36
C ILE A 131 11.07 16.47 6.35
N PRO A 132 12.11 17.24 6.74
CA PRO A 132 13.29 17.41 5.90
C PRO A 132 14.00 16.08 5.65
N THR A 133 14.51 15.87 4.43
CA THR A 133 15.26 14.65 4.05
C THR A 133 16.46 14.37 4.96
N CYS A 134 17.12 15.42 5.46
CA CYS A 134 18.24 15.32 6.39
C CYS A 134 17.84 14.85 7.80
N ASN A 135 16.56 14.94 8.16
CA ASN A 135 16.04 14.47 9.46
C ASN A 135 15.58 13.00 9.41
N LEU A 136 15.64 12.35 8.24
CA LEU A 136 15.35 10.93 8.12
C LEU A 136 16.55 10.08 8.59
N PRO A 137 16.36 9.14 9.53
CA PRO A 137 17.40 8.22 9.99
C PRO A 137 18.02 7.40 8.85
N ALA A 138 19.24 6.92 9.08
CA ALA A 138 19.90 6.00 8.14
C ALA A 138 19.22 4.61 8.16
N HIS A 139 19.02 4.05 6.97
CA HIS A 139 18.41 2.73 6.77
C HIS A 139 16.98 2.61 7.32
N ILE A 140 16.19 3.68 7.25
CA ILE A 140 14.79 3.67 7.68
C ILE A 140 13.90 2.98 6.65
N ASP A 141 12.98 2.13 7.12
CA ASP A 141 11.86 1.61 6.34
C ASP A 141 10.62 2.47 6.55
N ILE A 142 10.02 2.95 5.45
CA ILE A 142 8.84 3.82 5.48
C ILE A 142 7.65 3.06 4.91
N SER A 143 6.55 3.01 5.66
CA SER A 143 5.26 2.51 5.18
C SER A 143 4.20 3.59 5.31
N THR A 144 3.34 3.69 4.29
CA THR A 144 2.23 4.64 4.24
C THR A 144 0.98 3.98 3.70
N ASP A 145 -0.15 4.68 3.73
CA ASP A 145 -1.46 4.24 3.23
C ASP A 145 -1.88 4.94 1.92
N GLY A 146 -1.01 5.74 1.30
CA GLY A 146 -1.30 6.54 0.11
C GLY A 146 -1.93 7.92 0.41
N TYR A 147 -2.39 8.14 1.64
CA TYR A 147 -2.91 9.44 2.09
C TYR A 147 -1.78 10.32 2.65
N VAL A 148 -0.81 9.72 3.33
CA VAL A 148 0.40 10.43 3.75
C VAL A 148 1.28 10.69 2.53
N LYS A 149 1.42 11.97 2.16
CA LYS A 149 2.21 12.39 1.01
C LYS A 149 3.68 12.55 1.38
N LEU A 150 4.53 11.91 0.61
CA LEU A 150 5.97 11.87 0.79
C LEU A 150 6.64 12.89 -0.13
N ASN A 151 7.74 13.47 0.33
CA ASN A 151 8.62 14.24 -0.55
C ASN A 151 9.31 13.25 -1.53
N PRO A 152 9.22 13.46 -2.86
CA PRO A 152 9.86 12.60 -3.85
C PRO A 152 11.39 12.46 -3.66
N GLU A 153 12.05 13.43 -3.03
CA GLU A 153 13.48 13.35 -2.69
C GLU A 153 13.80 12.14 -1.81
N PHE A 154 12.83 11.57 -1.07
CA PHE A 154 13.05 10.36 -0.27
C PHE A 154 13.50 9.19 -1.14
N LEU A 155 13.04 9.13 -2.39
CA LEU A 155 13.38 8.07 -3.34
C LEU A 155 14.82 8.19 -3.86
N THR A 156 15.49 9.34 -3.66
CA THR A 156 16.90 9.53 -4.06
C THR A 156 17.88 8.89 -3.08
N ARG A 157 17.41 8.52 -1.88
CA ARG A 157 18.20 7.83 -0.85
C ARG A 157 18.11 6.32 -1.02
N SER A 158 19.19 5.72 -1.52
CA SER A 158 19.28 4.26 -1.73
C SER A 158 19.28 3.44 -0.43
N ASP A 159 19.53 4.08 0.71
CA ASP A 159 19.50 3.41 2.01
C ASP A 159 18.09 3.28 2.59
N ILE A 160 17.11 4.03 2.07
CA ILE A 160 15.71 3.98 2.52
C ILE A 160 14.95 2.88 1.77
N THR A 161 14.13 2.13 2.51
CA THR A 161 13.18 1.19 1.92
C THR A 161 11.74 1.63 2.14
N PHE A 162 10.85 1.13 1.31
CA PHE A 162 9.42 1.41 1.36
C PHE A 162 8.65 0.09 1.47
N SER A 163 8.06 -0.14 2.64
CA SER A 163 7.43 -1.41 3.01
C SER A 163 8.37 -2.62 2.78
N ASN A 164 9.58 -2.49 3.28
CA ASN A 164 10.70 -3.44 3.26
C ASN A 164 11.29 -3.73 1.87
N LYS A 165 11.06 -2.85 0.88
CA LYS A 165 11.56 -3.01 -0.49
C LYS A 165 12.15 -1.72 -1.03
N PRO A 166 13.15 -1.77 -1.92
CA PRO A 166 13.51 -0.64 -2.75
C PRO A 166 12.31 -0.12 -3.55
N ALA A 167 12.37 1.14 -4.00
CA ALA A 167 11.30 1.78 -4.76
C ALA A 167 11.59 1.87 -6.27
N GLY A 168 12.35 0.92 -6.83
CA GLY A 168 12.73 0.95 -8.25
C GLY A 168 11.53 0.91 -9.20
N ASP A 169 10.47 0.19 -8.83
CA ASP A 169 9.20 0.16 -9.57
C ASP A 169 8.49 1.51 -9.61
N VAL A 170 8.41 2.18 -8.46
CA VAL A 170 7.78 3.51 -8.35
C VAL A 170 8.64 4.61 -8.96
N LEU A 171 9.97 4.55 -8.82
CA LEU A 171 10.90 5.45 -9.51
C LEU A 171 10.75 5.39 -11.04
N SER A 172 10.35 4.23 -11.55
CA SER A 172 10.11 4.01 -12.99
C SER A 172 8.71 4.40 -13.46
N PHE A 173 7.80 4.72 -12.53
CA PHE A 173 6.42 5.07 -12.83
C PHE A 173 6.29 6.53 -13.24
N GLN A 174 5.50 6.80 -14.28
CA GLN A 174 5.08 8.13 -14.67
C GLN A 174 3.56 8.21 -14.79
N PRO A 175 2.92 9.36 -14.52
CA PRO A 175 1.50 9.55 -14.78
C PRO A 175 1.14 9.17 -16.23
N GLY A 176 0.20 8.23 -16.36
CA GLY A 176 -0.22 7.67 -17.65
C GLY A 176 0.27 6.23 -17.90
N ASP A 177 1.25 5.76 -17.15
CA ASP A 177 1.65 4.34 -17.12
C ASP A 177 0.61 3.48 -16.39
N VAL A 178 0.82 2.16 -16.35
CA VAL A 178 -0.04 1.23 -15.59
C VAL A 178 0.76 0.14 -14.90
N VAL A 179 0.26 -0.28 -13.74
CA VAL A 179 0.83 -1.34 -12.92
C VAL A 179 0.00 -2.62 -13.07
N TYR A 180 0.69 -3.72 -13.37
CA TYR A 180 0.20 -5.09 -13.40
C TYR A 180 0.94 -5.93 -12.34
N GLY A 181 0.36 -7.07 -11.99
CA GLY A 181 0.91 -7.97 -10.97
C GLY A 181 -0.19 -8.57 -10.10
N LEU A 182 0.20 -9.46 -9.19
CA LEU A 182 -0.73 -10.00 -8.19
C LEU A 182 -1.30 -8.87 -7.31
N CYS A 183 -2.54 -9.04 -6.84
CA CYS A 183 -3.25 -8.02 -6.06
C CYS A 183 -2.41 -7.43 -4.92
N LYS A 184 -1.84 -8.28 -4.04
CA LYS A 184 -1.00 -7.81 -2.93
C LYS A 184 0.32 -7.16 -3.38
N ALA A 185 0.91 -7.64 -4.48
CA ALA A 185 2.18 -7.13 -4.98
C ALA A 185 2.03 -5.72 -5.56
N ARG A 186 1.00 -5.53 -6.40
CA ARG A 186 0.70 -4.21 -6.98
C ARG A 186 0.13 -3.21 -5.97
N ASP A 187 -0.52 -3.69 -4.90
CA ASP A 187 -1.06 -2.81 -3.86
C ASP A 187 0.04 -1.98 -3.19
N ARG A 188 1.21 -2.57 -2.94
CA ARG A 188 2.39 -1.84 -2.45
C ARG A 188 2.76 -0.66 -3.38
N VAL A 189 2.89 -0.94 -4.67
CA VAL A 189 3.26 0.07 -5.68
C VAL A 189 2.18 1.13 -5.80
N ASN A 190 0.92 0.72 -5.86
CA ASN A 190 -0.22 1.62 -5.90
C ASN A 190 -0.24 2.55 -4.68
N THR A 191 -0.03 2.02 -3.49
CA THR A 191 0.04 2.80 -2.25
C THR A 191 1.18 3.82 -2.29
N LEU A 192 2.39 3.42 -2.64
CA LEU A 192 3.54 4.33 -2.70
C LEU A 192 3.41 5.37 -3.82
N VAL A 193 2.87 5.01 -4.99
CA VAL A 193 2.50 5.97 -6.05
C VAL A 193 1.48 6.98 -5.52
N ASN A 194 0.44 6.52 -4.82
CA ASN A 194 -0.52 7.44 -4.18
C ASN A 194 0.14 8.31 -3.12
N SER A 195 1.19 7.87 -2.44
CA SER A 195 1.93 8.72 -1.50
C SER A 195 2.77 9.80 -2.20
N LEU A 196 3.05 9.69 -3.50
CA LEU A 196 3.84 10.68 -4.26
C LEU A 196 2.96 11.61 -5.10
N TYR A 197 1.80 11.13 -5.53
CA TYR A 197 0.88 11.85 -6.39
C TYR A 197 -0.48 12.06 -5.70
N TYR A 198 -1.17 13.15 -6.07
CA TYR A 198 -2.54 13.40 -5.60
C TYR A 198 -3.58 12.70 -6.49
N PHE A 199 -3.43 11.39 -6.64
CA PHE A 199 -4.40 10.58 -7.35
C PHE A 199 -5.64 10.29 -6.51
N SER A 200 -6.75 10.15 -7.20
CA SER A 200 -8.06 9.74 -6.73
C SER A 200 -8.34 8.31 -7.19
N LYS A 201 -9.46 7.74 -6.72
CA LYS A 201 -9.93 6.41 -7.17
C LYS A 201 -10.28 6.35 -8.66
N LYS A 202 -10.42 7.49 -9.33
CA LYS A 202 -10.72 7.61 -10.77
C LYS A 202 -9.47 7.67 -11.66
N ASP A 203 -8.29 7.80 -11.05
CA ASP A 203 -7.04 7.83 -11.80
C ASP A 203 -6.57 6.42 -12.13
N ILE A 204 -6.04 6.25 -13.34
CA ILE A 204 -5.68 4.94 -13.89
C ILE A 204 -4.22 4.64 -13.51
N ILE A 205 -4.04 3.99 -12.36
CA ILE A 205 -2.74 3.47 -11.91
C ILE A 205 -2.63 1.97 -12.24
N ILE A 206 -3.74 1.23 -12.11
CA ILE A 206 -3.83 -0.19 -12.45
C ILE A 206 -4.82 -0.41 -13.59
N GLN A 207 -4.61 -1.47 -14.38
CA GLN A 207 -5.50 -1.78 -15.52
C GLN A 207 -6.96 -1.97 -15.10
N ASN A 208 -7.21 -2.43 -13.87
CA ASN A 208 -8.57 -2.65 -13.36
C ASN A 208 -9.44 -1.39 -13.49
N THR A 209 -8.91 -0.23 -13.14
CA THR A 209 -9.66 1.04 -13.19
C THR A 209 -10.17 1.33 -14.60
N LEU A 210 -9.31 1.12 -15.61
CA LEU A 210 -9.66 1.31 -17.01
C LEU A 210 -10.63 0.24 -17.54
N THR A 211 -10.36 -1.03 -17.24
CA THR A 211 -11.22 -2.15 -17.67
C THR A 211 -12.62 -2.04 -17.07
N ASP A 212 -12.74 -1.76 -15.77
CA ASP A 212 -14.02 -1.66 -15.07
C ASP A 212 -14.77 -0.37 -15.47
N ALA A 213 -14.09 0.67 -15.91
CA ALA A 213 -14.74 1.85 -16.48
C ALA A 213 -15.39 1.57 -17.84
N VAL A 214 -14.70 0.82 -18.71
CA VAL A 214 -15.15 0.56 -20.08
C VAL A 214 -16.15 -0.60 -20.18
N TRP A 215 -16.06 -1.61 -19.33
CA TRP A 215 -16.94 -2.78 -19.37
C TRP A 215 -17.57 -3.11 -18.01
N ASP A 216 -18.88 -3.35 -18.01
CA ASP A 216 -19.63 -3.67 -16.80
C ASP A 216 -20.05 -5.14 -16.78
N ARG A 217 -19.63 -5.85 -15.73
CA ARG A 217 -19.96 -7.27 -15.51
C ARG A 217 -21.46 -7.54 -15.43
N LYS A 218 -22.27 -6.53 -15.08
CA LYS A 218 -23.74 -6.63 -15.04
C LYS A 218 -24.40 -6.48 -16.40
N ASN A 219 -23.74 -5.82 -17.35
CA ASN A 219 -24.24 -5.62 -18.70
C ASN A 219 -23.17 -6.03 -19.71
N ARG A 220 -22.98 -7.35 -19.85
CA ARG A 220 -21.87 -7.92 -20.62
C ARG A 220 -21.94 -7.69 -22.13
N ALA A 221 -23.15 -7.44 -22.65
CA ALA A 221 -23.42 -7.42 -24.09
C ALA A 221 -22.97 -6.14 -24.79
N VAL A 222 -22.63 -5.08 -24.03
CA VAL A 222 -22.21 -3.79 -24.58
C VAL A 222 -21.10 -3.18 -23.73
N PHE A 223 -20.27 -2.35 -24.35
CA PHE A 223 -19.37 -1.48 -23.60
C PHE A 223 -20.13 -0.26 -23.05
N ASN A 224 -19.58 0.36 -22.00
CA ASN A 224 -20.17 1.54 -21.40
C ASN A 224 -20.11 2.75 -22.34
N LYS A 225 -21.13 3.60 -22.25
CA LYS A 225 -21.20 4.89 -22.96
C LYS A 225 -20.28 5.93 -22.31
N ASP A 226 -20.02 7.02 -23.03
CA ASP A 226 -19.08 8.08 -22.62
C ASP A 226 -19.44 8.67 -21.26
N GLU A 227 -20.73 8.88 -20.98
CA GLU A 227 -21.20 9.47 -19.72
C GLU A 227 -20.80 8.61 -18.53
N LYS A 228 -20.99 7.29 -18.65
CA LYS A 228 -20.64 6.32 -17.61
C LYS A 228 -19.13 6.14 -17.46
N ILE A 229 -18.37 6.31 -18.54
CA ILE A 229 -16.90 6.33 -18.48
C ILE A 229 -16.43 7.61 -17.74
N ALA A 230 -17.03 8.77 -18.04
CA ALA A 230 -16.72 10.05 -17.41
C ALA A 230 -17.09 10.08 -15.91
N GLU A 231 -18.12 9.34 -15.50
CA GLU A 231 -18.42 9.15 -14.09
C GLU A 231 -17.32 8.37 -13.35
N ARG A 232 -16.58 7.49 -14.04
CA ARG A 232 -15.63 6.54 -13.45
C ARG A 232 -14.16 6.95 -13.56
N LEU A 233 -13.80 7.77 -14.55
CA LEU A 233 -12.42 8.14 -14.84
C LEU A 233 -12.20 9.65 -14.83
N ASN A 234 -11.01 10.08 -14.40
CA ASN A 234 -10.54 11.45 -14.64
C ASN A 234 -9.98 11.60 -16.07
N ASP A 235 -9.23 10.59 -16.53
CA ASP A 235 -8.76 10.49 -17.92
C ASP A 235 -9.84 9.83 -18.80
N VAL A 236 -10.90 10.60 -19.07
CA VAL A 236 -12.08 10.14 -19.81
C VAL A 236 -11.71 9.73 -21.25
N GLN A 237 -10.84 10.51 -21.91
CA GLN A 237 -10.45 10.27 -23.30
C GLN A 237 -9.74 8.93 -23.46
N ARG A 238 -8.84 8.58 -22.54
CA ARG A 238 -8.20 7.26 -22.52
C ARG A 238 -9.22 6.12 -22.38
N GLY A 239 -10.26 6.31 -21.59
CA GLY A 239 -11.37 5.35 -21.47
C GLY A 239 -12.14 5.18 -22.78
N ILE A 240 -12.50 6.29 -23.43
CA ILE A 240 -13.23 6.31 -24.71
C ILE A 240 -12.39 5.62 -25.81
N PHE A 241 -11.13 6.01 -25.97
CA PHE A 241 -10.24 5.39 -26.97
C PHE A 241 -10.01 3.90 -26.70
N PHE A 242 -9.89 3.50 -25.43
CA PHE A 242 -9.76 2.08 -25.11
C PHE A 242 -11.02 1.29 -25.48
N ARG A 243 -12.21 1.85 -25.23
CA ARG A 243 -13.46 1.26 -25.69
C ARG A 243 -13.52 1.14 -27.21
N GLU A 244 -13.19 2.19 -27.94
CA GLU A 244 -13.21 2.19 -29.41
C GLU A 244 -12.25 1.14 -29.98
N PHE A 245 -11.04 1.09 -29.42
CA PHE A 245 -10.07 0.03 -29.71
C PHE A 245 -10.69 -1.35 -29.50
N LEU A 246 -11.33 -1.62 -28.35
CA LEU A 246 -11.96 -2.92 -28.07
C LEU A 246 -13.06 -3.26 -29.08
N SER A 247 -13.95 -2.32 -29.38
CA SER A 247 -15.10 -2.52 -30.29
C SER A 247 -14.68 -2.89 -31.72
N GLN A 248 -13.48 -2.49 -32.14
CA GLN A 248 -12.94 -2.81 -33.45
C GLN A 248 -11.97 -4.01 -33.43
N HIS A 249 -11.63 -4.51 -32.23
CA HIS A 249 -10.58 -5.51 -32.07
C HIS A 249 -11.08 -6.94 -32.31
N LYS A 250 -10.61 -7.57 -33.39
CA LYS A 250 -10.98 -8.95 -33.80
C LYS A 250 -10.92 -10.01 -32.69
N LYS A 251 -9.98 -9.85 -31.73
CA LYS A 251 -9.73 -10.82 -30.65
C LYS A 251 -10.27 -10.41 -29.28
N TYR A 252 -10.54 -9.13 -29.06
CA TYR A 252 -10.84 -8.57 -27.74
C TYR A 252 -12.16 -7.83 -27.66
N ASN A 253 -12.91 -7.75 -28.75
CA ASN A 253 -14.29 -7.31 -28.72
C ASN A 253 -15.17 -8.36 -28.02
N ILE A 254 -15.20 -8.35 -26.68
CA ILE A 254 -15.91 -9.34 -25.85
C ILE A 254 -17.44 -9.23 -25.92
N THR A 255 -17.97 -8.23 -26.63
CA THR A 255 -19.41 -8.06 -26.86
C THR A 255 -19.90 -8.81 -28.10
N GLU A 256 -19.02 -9.42 -28.88
CA GLU A 256 -19.41 -10.28 -30.01
C GLU A 256 -20.00 -11.61 -29.53
N ASP A 257 -20.97 -12.14 -30.29
CA ASP A 257 -21.71 -13.37 -29.98
C ASP A 257 -20.81 -14.58 -29.73
N LYS A 258 -19.64 -14.65 -30.38
CA LYS A 258 -18.66 -15.73 -30.20
C LYS A 258 -18.06 -15.81 -28.78
N TYR A 259 -18.30 -14.80 -27.96
CA TYR A 259 -17.88 -14.73 -26.56
C TYR A 259 -19.05 -14.78 -25.57
N SER A 260 -20.27 -15.05 -26.04
CA SER A 260 -21.48 -15.16 -25.21
C SER A 260 -21.36 -16.25 -24.12
N ASP A 261 -20.69 -17.35 -24.43
CA ASP A 261 -20.48 -18.48 -23.52
C ASP A 261 -19.39 -18.25 -22.46
N LEU A 262 -18.57 -17.20 -22.61
CA LEU A 262 -17.50 -16.93 -21.64
C LEU A 262 -18.06 -16.49 -20.29
N SER A 263 -17.37 -16.83 -19.21
CA SER A 263 -17.66 -16.28 -17.89
C SER A 263 -17.27 -14.79 -17.81
N ASN A 264 -17.79 -14.10 -16.81
CA ASN A 264 -17.41 -12.70 -16.55
C ASN A 264 -15.91 -12.53 -16.29
N GLU A 265 -15.28 -13.51 -15.64
CA GLU A 265 -13.85 -13.50 -15.38
C GLU A 265 -13.05 -13.65 -16.68
N GLU A 266 -13.45 -14.53 -17.59
CA GLU A 266 -12.78 -14.70 -18.88
C GLU A 266 -12.92 -13.48 -19.79
N CYS A 267 -14.09 -12.85 -19.82
CA CYS A 267 -14.31 -11.58 -20.49
C CYS A 267 -13.39 -10.49 -19.90
N TRP A 268 -13.33 -10.39 -18.57
CA TRP A 268 -12.46 -9.44 -17.89
C TRP A 268 -10.98 -9.67 -18.21
N ILE A 269 -10.51 -10.93 -18.18
CA ILE A 269 -9.14 -11.31 -18.55
C ILE A 269 -8.83 -10.92 -19.99
N LYS A 270 -9.76 -11.13 -20.93
CA LYS A 270 -9.60 -10.69 -22.33
C LYS A 270 -9.45 -9.18 -22.42
N THR A 271 -10.31 -8.41 -21.76
CA THR A 271 -10.22 -6.95 -21.73
C THR A 271 -8.93 -6.47 -21.08
N SER A 272 -8.47 -7.12 -19.99
CA SER A 272 -7.18 -6.77 -19.36
C SER A 272 -5.99 -6.98 -20.29
N LYS A 273 -5.94 -8.09 -21.04
CA LYS A 273 -4.90 -8.33 -22.06
C LYS A 273 -4.97 -7.33 -23.22
N ALA A 274 -6.17 -6.91 -23.62
CA ALA A 274 -6.34 -5.83 -24.58
C ALA A 274 -5.76 -4.52 -24.05
N GLY A 275 -5.85 -4.30 -22.73
CA GLY A 275 -5.19 -3.21 -22.03
C GLY A 275 -3.68 -3.20 -22.24
N LEU A 276 -3.00 -4.34 -22.09
CA LEU A 276 -1.56 -4.46 -22.38
C LEU A 276 -1.23 -4.04 -23.80
N GLU A 277 -1.98 -4.54 -24.77
CA GLU A 277 -1.80 -4.18 -26.19
C GLU A 277 -2.02 -2.69 -26.43
N PHE A 278 -3.11 -2.15 -25.90
CA PHE A 278 -3.45 -0.74 -26.00
C PHE A 278 -2.38 0.17 -25.38
N GLN A 279 -1.84 -0.20 -24.21
CA GLN A 279 -0.79 0.59 -23.56
C GLN A 279 0.53 0.55 -24.32
N THR A 280 0.98 -0.66 -24.67
CA THR A 280 2.33 -0.87 -25.21
C THR A 280 2.42 -0.48 -26.68
N ARG A 281 1.39 -0.73 -27.49
CA ARG A 281 1.42 -0.52 -28.94
C ARG A 281 0.75 0.76 -29.42
N LEU A 282 -0.40 1.13 -28.84
CA LEU A 282 -1.17 2.29 -29.31
C LEU A 282 -0.81 3.56 -28.56
N ARG A 283 -0.60 3.47 -27.24
CA ARG A 283 -0.20 4.61 -26.43
C ARG A 283 1.31 4.77 -26.29
N GLU A 284 2.06 3.70 -26.58
CA GLU A 284 3.51 3.62 -26.40
C GLU A 284 3.92 4.08 -24.98
N ARG A 285 3.18 3.60 -23.98
CA ARG A 285 3.39 3.93 -22.56
C ARG A 285 3.89 2.74 -21.76
N SER A 286 4.60 3.04 -20.68
CA SER A 286 5.19 1.99 -19.87
C SER A 286 4.11 1.19 -19.13
N VAL A 287 4.33 -0.12 -19.10
CA VAL A 287 3.62 -1.08 -18.29
C VAL A 287 4.60 -1.61 -17.25
N ILE A 288 4.34 -1.33 -15.98
CA ILE A 288 5.12 -1.82 -14.85
C ILE A 288 4.52 -3.14 -14.40
N PHE A 289 5.29 -4.21 -14.49
CA PHE A 289 4.88 -5.54 -14.08
C PHE A 289 5.59 -5.93 -12.78
N VAL A 290 4.84 -6.02 -11.69
CA VAL A 290 5.34 -6.48 -10.39
C VAL A 290 5.14 -8.00 -10.31
N ILE A 291 6.24 -8.73 -10.30
CA ILE A 291 6.23 -10.21 -10.33
C ILE A 291 6.57 -10.85 -8.99
N ASP A 292 6.45 -10.10 -7.90
CA ASP A 292 6.63 -10.61 -6.54
C ASP A 292 5.74 -11.84 -6.30
N ASN A 293 6.35 -12.92 -5.83
CA ASN A 293 5.71 -14.23 -5.61
C ASN A 293 5.19 -14.92 -6.88
N LEU A 294 5.67 -14.51 -8.07
CA LEU A 294 5.36 -15.18 -9.34
C LEU A 294 6.57 -15.85 -9.99
N VAL A 295 7.80 -15.46 -9.62
CA VAL A 295 9.04 -15.96 -10.26
C VAL A 295 9.14 -17.48 -10.18
N ASP A 296 8.96 -18.04 -8.99
CA ASP A 296 8.99 -19.50 -8.78
C ASP A 296 7.81 -20.22 -9.45
N ALA A 297 6.79 -19.47 -9.90
CA ALA A 297 5.61 -19.98 -10.58
C ALA A 297 5.63 -19.73 -12.10
N ILE A 298 6.72 -19.21 -12.68
CA ILE A 298 6.80 -18.95 -14.14
C ILE A 298 6.57 -20.23 -14.95
N SER A 299 7.14 -21.36 -14.53
CA SER A 299 6.92 -22.66 -15.18
C SER A 299 5.44 -23.11 -15.10
N ASP A 300 4.81 -22.94 -13.94
CA ASP A 300 3.38 -23.22 -13.75
C ASP A 300 2.48 -22.31 -14.60
N ILE A 301 2.87 -21.04 -14.73
CA ILE A 301 2.20 -20.07 -15.58
C ILE A 301 2.35 -20.44 -17.05
N ALA A 302 3.51 -20.91 -17.49
CA ALA A 302 3.71 -21.38 -18.85
C ALA A 302 2.82 -22.60 -19.16
N ASN A 303 2.80 -23.57 -18.23
CA ASN A 303 2.10 -24.85 -18.39
C ASN A 303 0.61 -24.80 -18.03
N LYS A 304 0.11 -23.67 -17.52
CA LYS A 304 -1.27 -23.49 -17.01
C LYS A 304 -1.60 -24.47 -15.87
N THR A 305 -0.60 -24.79 -15.05
CA THR A 305 -0.70 -25.71 -13.92
C THR A 305 -0.67 -24.97 -12.59
N GLY A 306 -1.06 -25.66 -11.52
CA GLY A 306 -0.96 -25.14 -10.16
C GLY A 306 -1.91 -23.98 -9.84
N LYS A 307 -1.79 -23.47 -8.61
CA LYS A 307 -2.66 -22.42 -8.05
C LYS A 307 -2.48 -21.06 -8.77
N HIS A 308 -1.27 -20.78 -9.27
CA HIS A 308 -0.94 -19.51 -9.88
C HIS A 308 -1.13 -19.51 -11.40
N GLY A 309 -1.08 -20.66 -12.07
CA GLY A 309 -1.14 -20.77 -13.53
C GLY A 309 -2.45 -20.30 -14.15
N ASN A 310 -3.57 -20.30 -13.42
CA ASN A 310 -4.87 -19.82 -13.91
C ASN A 310 -5.26 -18.43 -13.41
N SER A 311 -4.40 -17.75 -12.65
CA SER A 311 -4.69 -16.38 -12.21
C SER A 311 -4.82 -15.41 -13.39
N ILE A 312 -5.52 -14.30 -13.19
CA ILE A 312 -5.60 -13.20 -14.16
C ILE A 312 -4.20 -12.75 -14.58
N THR A 313 -3.31 -12.54 -13.60
CA THR A 313 -1.92 -12.12 -13.82
C THR A 313 -1.11 -13.14 -14.63
N ALA A 314 -1.36 -14.44 -14.45
CA ALA A 314 -0.75 -15.47 -15.29
C ALA A 314 -1.18 -15.36 -16.76
N HIS A 315 -2.44 -15.01 -17.03
CA HIS A 315 -2.91 -14.77 -18.40
C HIS A 315 -2.27 -13.54 -19.04
N GLU A 316 -2.04 -12.50 -18.26
CA GLU A 316 -1.36 -11.27 -18.66
C GLU A 316 0.12 -11.53 -18.94
N LEU A 317 0.83 -12.23 -18.05
CA LEU A 317 2.24 -12.65 -18.27
C LEU A 317 2.38 -13.55 -19.51
N ARG A 318 1.45 -14.50 -19.71
CA ARG A 318 1.43 -15.29 -20.96
C ARG A 318 1.16 -14.46 -22.20
N TRP A 319 0.47 -13.31 -22.09
CA TRP A 319 0.33 -12.40 -23.22
C TRP A 319 1.67 -11.72 -23.50
N VAL A 320 2.36 -11.23 -22.47
CA VAL A 320 3.69 -10.60 -22.64
C VAL A 320 4.69 -11.59 -23.22
N TYR A 321 4.79 -12.81 -22.67
CA TYR A 321 5.68 -13.85 -23.20
C TYR A 321 5.45 -14.13 -24.69
N ARG A 322 4.19 -14.23 -25.14
CA ARG A 322 3.88 -14.47 -26.56
C ARG A 322 4.22 -13.30 -27.48
N ASN A 323 4.34 -12.10 -26.93
CA ASN A 323 4.69 -10.89 -27.68
C ASN A 323 6.09 -10.36 -27.30
N ARG A 324 6.94 -11.15 -26.63
CA ARG A 324 8.26 -10.71 -26.12
C ARG A 324 9.26 -10.28 -27.20
N HIS A 325 9.02 -10.66 -28.45
CA HIS A 325 9.83 -10.31 -29.61
C HIS A 325 9.28 -9.10 -30.39
N ASP A 326 8.19 -8.50 -29.92
CA ASP A 326 7.68 -7.23 -30.44
C ASP A 326 8.45 -6.08 -29.79
N ASP A 327 9.06 -5.22 -30.60
CA ASP A 327 9.93 -4.14 -30.12
C ASP A 327 9.20 -3.17 -29.19
N LEU A 328 7.94 -2.82 -29.50
CA LEU A 328 7.15 -1.92 -28.66
C LEU A 328 6.79 -2.58 -27.32
N VAL A 329 6.52 -3.88 -27.31
CA VAL A 329 6.28 -4.62 -26.07
C VAL A 329 7.56 -4.73 -25.25
N LYS A 330 8.71 -5.06 -25.87
CA LYS A 330 9.99 -5.16 -25.19
C LYS A 330 10.43 -3.82 -24.58
N GLN A 331 10.23 -2.73 -25.31
CA GLN A 331 10.55 -1.37 -24.86
C GLN A 331 9.63 -0.88 -23.73
N ASN A 332 8.33 -1.15 -23.83
CA ASN A 332 7.34 -0.53 -22.95
C ASN A 332 6.98 -1.39 -21.73
N VAL A 333 7.25 -2.69 -21.71
CA VAL A 333 7.04 -3.51 -20.50
C VAL A 333 8.31 -3.50 -19.65
N LYS A 334 8.18 -3.13 -18.37
CA LYS A 334 9.26 -3.14 -17.38
C LYS A 334 8.90 -4.10 -16.24
N PHE A 335 9.83 -4.99 -15.88
CA PHE A 335 9.62 -5.98 -14.83
C PHE A 335 10.32 -5.59 -13.54
N PHE A 336 9.64 -5.85 -12.42
CA PHE A 336 10.18 -5.63 -11.09
C PHE A 336 9.93 -6.83 -10.18
N LEU A 337 11.00 -7.23 -9.47
CA LEU A 337 10.98 -8.25 -8.44
C LEU A 337 11.51 -7.64 -7.14
N ASN A 338 10.69 -7.70 -6.10
CA ASN A 338 10.97 -7.15 -4.78
C ASN A 338 11.39 -5.67 -4.80
N GLY A 339 10.85 -4.90 -5.75
CA GLY A 339 11.14 -3.46 -5.90
C GLY A 339 12.37 -3.16 -6.75
N GLU A 340 13.06 -4.17 -7.27
CA GLU A 340 14.22 -4.02 -8.15
C GLU A 340 13.87 -4.37 -9.59
N ALA A 341 14.46 -3.64 -10.54
CA ALA A 341 14.28 -3.90 -11.96
C ALA A 341 14.97 -5.21 -12.36
N ILE A 342 14.31 -5.99 -13.22
CA ILE A 342 14.87 -7.22 -13.80
C ILE A 342 14.63 -7.25 -15.30
N SER A 343 15.47 -7.98 -16.04
CA SER A 343 15.39 -8.02 -17.51
C SER A 343 14.24 -8.90 -18.00
N HIS A 344 13.84 -8.73 -19.26
CA HIS A 344 12.89 -9.66 -19.90
C HIS A 344 13.49 -11.06 -20.01
N GLU A 345 14.79 -11.16 -20.26
CA GLU A 345 15.51 -12.43 -20.32
C GLU A 345 15.40 -13.18 -18.99
N ASP A 346 15.65 -12.52 -17.84
CA ASP A 346 15.56 -13.15 -16.51
C ASP A 346 14.14 -13.61 -16.15
N VAL A 347 13.11 -12.97 -16.70
CA VAL A 347 11.70 -13.35 -16.46
C VAL A 347 11.26 -14.53 -17.31
N PHE A 348 11.88 -14.72 -18.48
CA PHE A 348 11.42 -15.70 -19.47
C PHE A 348 12.48 -16.75 -19.83
N SER A 349 13.59 -16.80 -19.10
CA SER A 349 14.66 -17.80 -19.23
C SER A 349 14.23 -19.20 -18.83
#